data_AF-A0A6S7JCH3-F1
#
_entry.id   AF-A0A6S7JCH3-F1
#
_cell.length_a   1.000
_cell.length_b   1.000
_cell.length_c   1.000
_cell.angle_alpha   90.00
_cell.angle_beta   90.00
_cell.angle_gamma   90.00
#
_symmetry.space_group_name_H-M   'P 1'
#
loop_
_entity.id
_entity.type
_entity.pdbx_description
1 polymer ?
#
loop_
_entity_poly.entity_id
_entity_poly.type
_entity_poly.pdbx_seq_one_letter_code
_entity_poly.pdbx_strand_id
1 'polypeptide(L)'
;ATFGYNSQFWTNNETLNVEAGLDGLTEIETKLSSYNSTPFAKICLGMKVDDVTNWIMLNYTARSLYSVIADEVYHPTNLGRSRWMSLIVNSRLQDNCNTEGFNAQLKMSTSVRIGYVANNEKNCRSPDSLIGFGIHIDNTVNQLSWS
;
A
#
# COMPACT_ATOMS: atom_id res chain seq x y z
N ALA A 1 8.47 0.30 -11.05
CA ALA A 1 8.03 1.36 -10.13
C ALA A 1 9.15 1.62 -9.11
N THR A 2 9.43 2.87 -8.81
CA THR A 2 10.44 3.32 -7.83
C THR A 2 10.01 2.96 -6.41
N PHE A 3 8.71 3.03 -6.14
CA PHE A 3 8.12 2.68 -4.84
C PHE A 3 7.62 1.23 -4.78
N GLY A 4 8.43 0.24 -5.18
CA GLY A 4 8.16 -1.18 -4.88
C GLY A 4 8.39 -1.49 -3.39
N TYR A 5 7.92 -2.65 -2.89
CA TYR A 5 8.04 -3.01 -1.46
C TYR A 5 9.49 -2.89 -0.93
N ASN A 6 10.46 -3.42 -1.69
CA ASN A 6 11.88 -3.44 -1.30
C ASN A 6 12.63 -2.13 -1.54
N SER A 7 11.93 -1.06 -1.95
CA SER A 7 12.57 0.23 -2.22
C SER A 7 13.18 0.83 -0.95
N GLN A 8 14.44 1.24 -1.02
CA GLN A 8 15.11 1.95 0.08
C GLN A 8 14.47 3.31 0.38
N PHE A 9 13.68 3.86 -0.57
CA PHE A 9 12.91 5.06 -0.32
C PHE A 9 11.85 4.90 0.78
N TRP A 10 11.47 3.67 1.18
CA TRP A 10 10.58 3.48 2.33
C TRP A 10 11.30 3.65 3.67
N THR A 11 12.59 3.35 3.73
CA THR A 11 13.37 3.26 4.98
C THR A 11 14.44 4.35 5.12
N ASN A 12 14.67 5.13 4.07
CA ASN A 12 15.58 6.29 4.09
C ASN A 12 14.82 7.63 4.23
N ASN A 13 15.56 8.70 4.50
CA ASN A 13 15.01 10.06 4.62
C ASN A 13 15.10 10.87 3.32
N GLU A 14 15.53 10.27 2.22
CA GLU A 14 15.70 10.97 0.94
C GLU A 14 14.35 11.38 0.35
N THR A 15 14.33 12.53 -0.31
CA THR A 15 13.19 13.00 -1.10
C THR A 15 13.36 12.60 -2.57
N LEU A 16 12.26 12.53 -3.31
CA LEU A 16 12.25 12.22 -4.74
C LEU A 16 11.29 13.17 -5.46
N ASN A 17 11.73 13.77 -6.57
CA ASN A 17 10.90 14.59 -7.48
C ASN A 17 10.03 15.65 -6.78
N VAL A 18 10.60 16.38 -5.82
CA VAL A 18 9.85 17.30 -4.93
C VAL A 18 9.01 18.33 -5.69
N GLU A 19 9.51 18.84 -6.81
CA GLU A 19 8.81 19.81 -7.65
C GLU A 19 7.47 19.26 -8.16
N ALA A 20 7.41 17.99 -8.57
CA ALA A 20 6.18 17.37 -9.05
C ALA A 20 5.11 17.18 -7.97
N GLY A 21 5.50 17.24 -6.69
CA GLY A 21 4.56 17.23 -5.56
C GLY A 21 3.87 18.58 -5.31
N LEU A 22 4.34 19.66 -5.94
CA LEU A 22 3.70 20.98 -5.87
C LEU A 22 2.48 21.08 -6.80
N ASP A 23 2.46 20.28 -7.85
CA ASP A 23 1.39 20.25 -8.86
C ASP A 23 0.24 19.29 -8.51
N GLY A 24 0.26 18.70 -7.30
CA GLY A 24 -0.76 17.80 -6.81
C GLY A 24 -0.54 16.33 -7.18
N LEU A 25 -1.62 15.60 -7.49
CA LEU A 25 -1.54 14.19 -7.89
C LEU A 25 -1.13 14.09 -9.37
N THR A 26 0.18 14.05 -9.60
CA THR A 26 0.78 13.82 -10.92
C THR A 26 1.13 12.34 -11.12
N GLU A 27 1.45 11.96 -12.36
CA GLU A 27 1.97 10.61 -12.68
C GLU A 27 3.46 10.45 -12.35
N ILE A 28 4.10 11.49 -11.80
CA ILE A 28 5.52 11.49 -11.44
C ILE A 28 5.64 10.99 -10.00
N GLU A 29 6.27 9.82 -9.83
CA GLU A 29 6.59 9.23 -8.53
C GLU A 29 7.36 10.24 -7.65
N THR A 30 6.76 10.63 -6.53
CA THR A 30 7.26 11.72 -5.66
C THR A 30 7.30 11.30 -4.20
N LYS A 31 8.33 11.72 -3.47
CA LYS A 31 8.44 11.58 -2.01
C LYS A 31 8.87 12.91 -1.39
N LEU A 32 7.98 13.47 -0.57
CA LEU A 32 8.17 14.74 0.11
C LEU A 32 8.71 14.56 1.53
N SER A 33 9.29 15.62 2.08
CA SER A 33 9.78 15.65 3.47
C SER A 33 8.68 15.35 4.49
N SER A 34 7.41 15.62 4.15
CA SER A 34 6.24 15.30 4.97
C SER A 34 6.13 13.81 5.31
N TYR A 35 6.65 12.91 4.47
CA TYR A 35 6.74 11.48 4.75
C TYR A 35 7.47 11.19 6.07
N ASN A 36 8.53 11.96 6.38
CA ASN A 36 9.37 11.78 7.56
C ASN A 36 8.92 12.59 8.77
N SER A 37 8.33 13.77 8.54
CA SER A 37 8.20 14.81 9.57
C SER A 37 6.77 15.17 9.96
N THR A 38 5.74 14.55 9.37
CA THR A 38 4.33 14.92 9.61
C THR A 38 3.63 13.91 10.52
N PRO A 39 3.40 14.22 11.81
CA PRO A 39 2.55 13.41 12.67
C PRO A 39 1.12 13.37 12.16
N PHE A 40 0.45 12.24 12.38
CA PHE A 40 -0.93 12.08 11.99
C PHE A 40 -1.69 11.20 12.97
N ALA A 41 -2.99 11.47 13.13
CA ALA A 41 -3.95 10.57 13.78
C ALA A 41 -4.83 9.82 12.74
N LYS A 42 -4.80 10.29 11.49
CA LYS A 42 -5.48 9.71 10.33
C LYS A 42 -4.64 9.96 9.09
N ILE A 43 -4.67 9.02 8.16
CA ILE A 43 -4.06 9.17 6.84
C ILE A 43 -5.10 8.96 5.74
N CYS A 44 -5.06 9.82 4.72
CA CYS A 44 -5.85 9.65 3.50
C CYS A 44 -5.00 8.91 2.47
N LEU A 45 -5.53 7.80 1.95
CA LEU A 45 -4.92 7.01 0.89
C LEU A 45 -5.79 7.14 -0.36
N GLY A 46 -5.18 7.51 -1.48
CA GLY A 46 -5.89 7.76 -2.74
C GLY A 46 -5.36 6.91 -3.87
N MET A 47 -6.26 6.42 -4.72
CA MET A 47 -5.92 5.75 -5.98
C MET A 47 -6.73 6.38 -7.12
N LYS A 48 -6.08 6.57 -8.27
CA LYS A 48 -6.69 7.08 -9.50
C LYS A 48 -6.65 5.98 -10.57
N VAL A 49 -7.80 5.66 -11.14
CA VAL A 49 -7.97 4.73 -12.28
C VAL A 49 -8.94 5.37 -13.27
N ASP A 50 -8.56 5.50 -14.54
CA ASP A 50 -9.37 6.10 -15.61
C ASP A 50 -10.05 7.41 -15.20
N ASP A 51 -9.26 8.36 -14.68
CA ASP A 51 -9.71 9.66 -14.15
C ASP A 51 -10.60 9.66 -12.90
N VAL A 52 -10.99 8.48 -12.40
CA VAL A 52 -11.70 8.36 -11.14
C VAL A 52 -10.71 8.24 -9.99
N THR A 53 -10.71 9.22 -9.09
CA THR A 53 -9.92 9.17 -7.85
C THR A 53 -10.81 8.82 -6.68
N ASN A 54 -10.51 7.71 -6.00
CA ASN A 54 -11.17 7.34 -4.74
C ASN A 54 -10.21 7.44 -3.57
N TRP A 55 -10.77 7.76 -2.41
CA TRP A 55 -10.02 7.97 -1.17
C TRP A 55 -10.58 7.12 -0.05
N ILE A 56 -9.68 6.59 0.77
CA ILE A 56 -10.01 5.98 2.05
C ILE A 56 -9.29 6.73 3.16
N MET A 57 -9.88 6.72 4.35
CA MET A 57 -9.30 7.31 5.55
C MET A 57 -8.97 6.20 6.53
N LEU A 58 -7.69 6.07 6.85
CA LEU A 58 -7.19 5.11 7.83
C LEU A 58 -6.94 5.82 9.15
N ASN A 59 -7.62 5.38 10.21
CA ASN A 59 -7.39 5.87 11.58
C ASN A 59 -6.18 5.13 12.17
N TYR A 60 -5.05 5.82 12.27
CA TYR A 60 -3.82 5.30 12.86
C TYR A 60 -3.00 6.48 13.38
N THR A 61 -2.44 6.37 14.59
CA THR A 61 -1.64 7.46 15.18
C THR A 61 -0.16 7.13 15.09
N ALA A 62 0.61 7.99 14.42
CA ALA A 62 2.06 7.85 14.28
C ALA A 62 2.76 9.21 14.26
N ARG A 63 4.08 9.20 14.51
CA ARG A 63 4.91 10.41 14.43
C ARG A 63 5.16 10.85 13.00
N SER A 64 5.09 9.91 12.06
CA SER A 64 5.14 10.11 10.60
C SER A 64 4.92 8.78 9.88
N LEU A 65 4.73 8.82 8.56
CA LEU A 65 4.68 7.59 7.75
C LEU A 65 5.99 6.83 7.81
N TYR A 66 7.13 7.55 7.79
CA TYR A 66 8.45 6.97 8.01
C TYR A 66 8.49 6.18 9.33
N SER A 67 7.98 6.74 10.43
CA SER A 67 8.09 6.08 11.74
C SER A 67 7.35 4.73 11.85
N VAL A 68 6.34 4.50 11.02
CA VAL A 68 5.56 3.24 11.01
C VAL A 68 6.02 2.28 9.90
N ILE A 69 6.67 2.79 8.84
CA ILE A 69 7.14 1.95 7.73
C ILE A 69 8.60 1.53 7.92
N ALA A 70 9.46 2.45 8.38
CA ALA A 70 10.91 2.29 8.36
C ALA A 70 11.44 1.29 9.38
N ASP A 71 10.65 0.90 10.38
CA ASP A 71 11.00 -0.19 11.30
C ASP A 71 10.89 -1.57 10.66
N GLU A 72 10.27 -1.65 9.48
CA GLU A 72 10.00 -2.88 8.71
C GLU A 72 9.20 -3.93 9.49
N VAL A 73 8.50 -3.51 10.54
CA VAL A 73 7.63 -4.35 11.36
C VAL A 73 6.20 -4.28 10.81
N TYR A 74 5.51 -5.41 10.80
CA TYR A 74 4.09 -5.46 10.45
C TYR A 74 3.25 -4.73 11.50
N HIS A 75 2.49 -3.72 11.08
CA HIS A 75 1.54 -3.01 11.94
C HIS A 75 0.12 -3.19 11.40
N PRO A 76 -0.73 -3.98 12.08
CA PRO A 76 -2.08 -4.25 11.61
C PRO A 76 -2.95 -2.99 11.64
N THR A 77 -3.94 -2.97 10.75
CA THR A 77 -5.01 -1.98 10.75
C THR A 77 -6.37 -2.67 10.87
N ASN A 78 -7.45 -1.91 10.94
CA ASN A 78 -8.81 -2.44 11.06
C ASN A 78 -9.79 -1.63 10.21
N LEU A 79 -9.46 -1.44 8.94
CA LEU A 79 -10.29 -0.70 7.99
C LEU A 79 -11.32 -1.62 7.31
N GLY A 80 -10.94 -2.88 7.09
CA GLY A 80 -11.78 -3.91 6.52
C GLY A 80 -11.79 -3.94 4.99
N ARG A 81 -12.01 -5.15 4.44
CA ARG A 81 -11.92 -5.47 3.02
C ARG A 81 -12.73 -4.54 2.10
N SER A 82 -13.97 -4.25 2.46
CA SER A 82 -14.87 -3.44 1.64
C SER A 82 -14.37 -2.00 1.47
N ARG A 83 -13.72 -1.45 2.49
CA ARG A 83 -13.11 -0.12 2.42
C ARG A 83 -11.88 -0.13 1.52
N TRP A 84 -10.99 -1.12 1.67
CA TRP A 84 -9.87 -1.26 0.74
C TRP A 84 -10.34 -1.40 -0.71
N MET A 85 -11.35 -2.24 -0.97
CA MET A 85 -11.94 -2.39 -2.32
C MET A 85 -12.56 -1.09 -2.86
N SER A 86 -13.00 -0.16 -2.01
CA SER A 86 -13.55 1.13 -2.45
C SER A 86 -12.53 2.07 -3.11
N LEU A 87 -11.23 1.78 -3.02
CA LEU A 87 -10.19 2.52 -3.74
C LEU A 87 -10.27 2.35 -5.27
N ILE A 88 -10.77 1.21 -5.74
CA ILE A 88 -10.86 0.89 -7.17
C ILE A 88 -12.28 0.40 -7.47
N VAL A 89 -12.97 1.11 -8.36
CA VAL A 89 -14.34 0.77 -8.78
C VAL A 89 -14.35 -0.63 -9.39
N ASN A 90 -15.36 -1.44 -9.03
CA ASN A 90 -15.52 -2.83 -9.49
C ASN A 90 -14.33 -3.76 -9.16
N SER A 91 -13.47 -3.40 -8.20
CA SER A 91 -12.41 -4.29 -7.74
C SER A 91 -12.98 -5.51 -7.01
N ARG A 92 -12.21 -6.61 -6.98
CA ARG A 92 -12.52 -7.82 -6.22
C ARG A 92 -11.25 -8.36 -5.60
N LEU A 93 -11.25 -8.49 -4.28
CA LEU A 93 -10.25 -9.27 -3.56
C LEU A 93 -10.75 -10.70 -3.37
N GLN A 94 -9.87 -11.64 -3.09
CA GLN A 94 -10.26 -12.98 -2.65
C GLN A 94 -10.75 -12.98 -1.18
N ASP A 95 -11.33 -14.09 -0.70
CA ASP A 95 -12.14 -14.11 0.54
C ASP A 95 -11.37 -14.35 1.85
N ASN A 96 -10.18 -14.94 1.77
CA ASN A 96 -9.38 -15.38 2.91
C ASN A 96 -8.08 -14.58 3.06
N CYS A 97 -7.23 -15.00 4.00
CA CYS A 97 -6.08 -14.28 4.56
C CYS A 97 -6.43 -12.99 5.31
N ASN A 98 -7.11 -12.05 4.65
CA ASN A 98 -7.64 -10.81 5.23
C ASN A 98 -6.62 -10.01 6.06
N THR A 99 -5.37 -9.97 5.60
CA THR A 99 -4.28 -9.27 6.29
C THR A 99 -4.22 -7.83 5.80
N GLU A 100 -4.37 -6.87 6.70
CA GLU A 100 -4.28 -5.45 6.37
C GLU A 100 -3.31 -4.69 7.27
N GLY A 101 -2.69 -3.63 6.74
CA GLY A 101 -1.89 -2.70 7.51
C GLY A 101 -0.59 -2.27 6.85
N PHE A 102 0.37 -1.88 7.68
CA PHE A 102 1.71 -1.45 7.26
C PHE A 102 2.67 -2.63 7.25
N ASN A 103 3.59 -2.67 6.28
CA ASN A 103 4.60 -3.73 6.10
C ASN A 103 3.99 -5.15 6.17
N ALA A 104 2.86 -5.36 5.49
CA ALA A 104 2.23 -6.67 5.42
C ALA A 104 3.08 -7.58 4.51
N GLN A 105 3.98 -8.34 5.15
CA GLN A 105 4.85 -9.32 4.52
C GLN A 105 4.29 -10.73 4.71
N LEU A 106 4.09 -11.43 3.60
CA LEU A 106 3.64 -12.81 3.62
C LEU A 106 4.74 -13.71 3.07
N LYS A 107 5.03 -14.78 3.82
CA LYS A 107 6.29 -15.55 3.79
C LYS A 107 6.74 -16.08 2.43
N MET A 108 5.93 -16.04 1.36
CA MET A 108 6.24 -16.79 0.13
C MET A 108 5.85 -16.14 -1.20
N SER A 109 5.20 -14.97 -1.28
CA SER A 109 4.76 -14.48 -2.62
C SER A 109 4.44 -12.99 -2.73
N THR A 110 3.85 -12.40 -1.70
CA THR A 110 3.24 -11.07 -1.81
C THR A 110 3.57 -10.21 -0.61
N SER A 111 3.98 -8.98 -0.85
CA SER A 111 4.22 -7.99 0.20
C SER A 111 3.68 -6.62 -0.19
N VAL A 112 3.14 -5.89 0.79
CA VAL A 112 2.61 -4.54 0.58
C VAL A 112 3.00 -3.63 1.75
N ARG A 113 3.48 -2.41 1.46
CA ARG A 113 3.90 -1.46 2.49
C ARG A 113 2.72 -0.83 3.21
N ILE A 114 1.64 -0.57 2.49
CA ILE A 114 0.36 -0.10 3.06
C ILE A 114 -0.75 -0.74 2.24
N GLY A 115 -1.50 -1.69 2.80
CA GLY A 115 -2.51 -2.37 1.98
C GLY A 115 -3.27 -3.48 2.66
N TYR A 116 -4.00 -4.20 1.81
CA TYR A 116 -4.75 -5.40 2.13
C TYR A 116 -4.29 -6.55 1.25
N VAL A 117 -4.10 -7.72 1.84
CA VAL A 117 -3.73 -8.94 1.16
C VAL A 117 -4.73 -10.05 1.46
N ALA A 118 -5.13 -10.74 0.41
CA ALA A 118 -6.14 -11.77 0.39
C ALA A 118 -5.70 -13.00 -0.42
N ASN A 119 -6.36 -14.11 -0.16
CA ASN A 119 -6.24 -15.33 -0.94
C ASN A 119 -7.53 -16.17 -0.89
N ASN A 120 -7.56 -17.34 -1.53
CA ASN A 120 -8.72 -18.25 -1.55
C ASN A 120 -8.51 -19.46 -0.65
N GLU A 121 -7.27 -19.74 -0.21
CA GLU A 121 -6.97 -20.87 0.65
C GLU A 121 -7.38 -20.63 2.12
N LYS A 122 -7.47 -21.72 2.90
CA LYS A 122 -7.81 -21.67 4.33
C LYS A 122 -6.72 -21.05 5.22
N ASN A 123 -5.53 -20.81 4.67
CA ASN A 123 -4.38 -20.26 5.39
C ASN A 123 -3.77 -19.11 4.57
N CYS A 124 -3.02 -18.21 5.18
CA CYS A 124 -2.37 -17.11 4.47
C CYS A 124 -0.93 -17.45 4.01
N ARG A 125 -0.74 -18.58 3.31
CA ARG A 125 0.59 -18.98 2.81
C ARG A 125 0.81 -18.67 1.33
N SER A 126 -0.26 -18.52 0.55
CA SER A 126 -0.23 -18.30 -0.90
C SER A 126 -1.09 -17.11 -1.34
N PRO A 127 -0.86 -15.91 -0.79
CA PRO A 127 -1.54 -14.69 -1.21
C PRO A 127 -1.25 -14.30 -2.67
N ASP A 128 -2.31 -14.19 -3.46
CA ASP A 128 -2.28 -13.83 -4.89
C ASP A 128 -3.23 -12.65 -5.22
N SER A 129 -3.94 -12.11 -4.22
CA SER A 129 -4.84 -10.97 -4.36
C SER A 129 -4.48 -9.86 -3.37
N LEU A 130 -4.35 -8.63 -3.84
CA LEU A 130 -3.95 -7.51 -3.00
C LEU A 130 -4.47 -6.17 -3.53
N ILE A 131 -4.48 -5.17 -2.66
CA ILE A 131 -4.62 -3.76 -3.03
C ILE A 131 -3.82 -2.91 -2.05
N GLY A 132 -3.07 -1.94 -2.56
CA GLY A 132 -2.30 -1.04 -1.71
C GLY A 132 -1.11 -0.40 -2.42
N PHE A 133 -0.16 0.06 -1.62
CA PHE A 133 1.01 0.84 -2.03
C PHE A 133 2.28 0.11 -1.61
N GLY A 134 3.36 0.24 -2.41
CA GLY A 134 4.61 -0.45 -2.09
C GLY A 134 4.51 -1.95 -2.26
N ILE A 135 4.07 -2.40 -3.43
CA ILE A 135 3.77 -3.82 -3.68
C ILE A 135 5.02 -4.55 -4.19
N HIS A 136 5.15 -5.82 -3.81
CA HIS A 136 5.99 -6.82 -4.46
C HIS A 136 5.16 -8.09 -4.64
N ILE A 137 5.14 -8.60 -5.88
CA ILE A 137 4.53 -9.86 -6.27
C ILE A 137 5.66 -10.70 -6.85
N ASP A 138 5.93 -11.87 -6.27
CA ASP A 138 6.81 -12.87 -6.85
C ASP A 138 6.06 -13.58 -7.99
N ASN A 139 6.57 -13.45 -9.21
CA ASN A 139 5.95 -13.91 -10.46
C ASN A 139 5.95 -15.46 -10.62
N THR A 140 6.20 -16.22 -9.56
CA THR A 140 6.07 -17.69 -9.57
C THR A 140 4.62 -18.16 -9.39
N VAL A 141 3.67 -17.24 -9.13
CA VAL A 141 2.23 -17.50 -9.14
C VAL A 141 1.61 -16.67 -10.27
N ASN A 142 1.19 -17.36 -11.34
CA ASN A 142 0.63 -16.89 -12.60
C ASN A 142 0.10 -15.44 -12.65
N GLN A 143 0.62 -14.68 -13.63
CA GLN A 143 0.00 -13.45 -14.12
C GLN A 143 -1.50 -13.68 -14.43
N LEU A 144 -2.38 -13.02 -13.69
CA LEU A 144 -3.67 -12.61 -14.23
C LEU A 144 -3.47 -11.22 -14.83
N SER A 145 -3.13 -11.20 -16.11
CA SER A 145 -3.22 -10.00 -16.94
C SER A 145 -4.68 -9.55 -17.02
N TRP A 146 -4.95 -8.30 -16.71
CA TRP A 146 -6.21 -7.66 -17.06
C TRP A 146 -6.06 -6.99 -18.43
N SER A 147 -6.99 -7.29 -19.33
CA SER A 147 -7.32 -6.50 -20.52
C SER A 147 -8.26 -5.37 -20.16
#